data_AF-A0A7K0LXL0-F1
#
_entry.id   AF-A0A7K0LXL0-F1
#
_cell.length_a   1.000
_cell.length_b   1.000
_cell.length_c   1.000
_cell.angle_alpha   90.00
_cell.angle_beta   90.00
_cell.angle_gamma   90.00
#
_symmetry.space_group_name_H-M   'P 1'
#
loop_
_entity.id
_entity.type
_entity.pdbx_description
1 polymer ?
#
loop_
_entity_poly.entity_id
_entity_poly.type
_entity_poly.pdbx_seq_one_letter_code
_entity_poly.pdbx_strand_id
1 'polypeptide(L)'
;MSKLTPVLSANWDEKDSFTIEGYKRNGGYNAVAKALAMEPDAVISMIKDSGLRGRGGAGFPTGSKWGFIPQGDNKEHYLVVNADESEPGTCKDMPLLMANPHVLIEGIIIGSYAIRANHAFIYLRGEVVHVFRRVQQAIEDAYKAGLLGKNIGGKGFDLELTLHAGAGAYICGEETALLDSLEGFRGQPRLRPPFPAIAGLYAKPTVVNNVESIASVPAIINNGVEWFQAMGTEKSKGFTLYSLSGHVNNPGQFE
;
A
#
# COMPACT_ATOMS: atom_id res chain seq x y z
N MET A 1 -23.69 -5.74 19.53
CA MET A 1 -22.63 -5.29 18.60
C MET A 1 -21.48 -6.26 18.73
N SER A 2 -21.05 -6.93 17.66
CA SER A 2 -19.78 -7.65 17.69
C SER A 2 -18.67 -6.64 18.00
N LYS A 3 -17.72 -7.01 18.86
CA LYS A 3 -16.54 -6.19 19.12
C LYS A 3 -15.74 -6.14 17.81
N LEU A 4 -15.75 -5.01 17.12
CA LEU A 4 -14.84 -4.77 16.01
C LEU A 4 -13.42 -4.93 16.56
N THR A 5 -12.67 -5.84 15.95
CA THR A 5 -11.29 -6.13 16.35
C THR A 5 -10.40 -5.33 15.41
N PRO A 6 -9.38 -4.61 15.92
CA PRO A 6 -8.43 -3.92 15.08
C PRO A 6 -7.78 -4.87 14.08
N VAL A 7 -7.40 -4.37 12.90
CA VAL A 7 -6.82 -5.17 11.81
C VAL A 7 -5.39 -4.73 11.56
N LEU A 8 -5.18 -3.47 11.18
CA LEU A 8 -3.84 -2.90 10.92
C LEU A 8 -3.06 -2.63 12.21
N SER A 9 -3.77 -2.25 13.27
CA SER A 9 -3.22 -1.91 14.58
C SER A 9 -3.26 -3.04 15.61
N ALA A 10 -3.76 -4.22 15.20
CA ALA A 10 -4.01 -5.37 16.08
C ALA A 10 -2.83 -5.75 16.99
N ASN A 11 -1.61 -5.64 16.47
CA ASN A 11 -0.39 -6.13 17.12
C ASN A 11 0.63 -5.02 17.42
N TRP A 12 0.23 -3.74 17.37
CA TRP A 12 1.19 -2.64 17.56
C TRP A 12 1.84 -2.61 18.96
N ASP A 13 1.19 -3.20 19.95
CA ASP A 13 1.72 -3.30 21.32
C ASP A 13 2.81 -4.39 21.47
N GLU A 14 3.00 -5.25 20.47
CA GLU A 14 4.09 -6.23 20.48
C GLU A 14 5.43 -5.55 20.21
N LYS A 15 6.41 -5.79 21.09
CA LYS A 15 7.74 -5.13 21.03
C LYS A 15 8.51 -5.39 19.73
N ASP A 16 8.22 -6.50 19.06
CA ASP A 16 8.86 -6.97 17.84
C ASP A 16 7.89 -7.00 16.64
N SER A 17 6.72 -6.37 16.74
CA SER A 17 5.70 -6.29 15.67
C SER A 17 6.24 -5.84 14.32
N PHE A 18 7.28 -5.02 14.34
CA PHE A 18 7.90 -4.48 13.14
C PHE A 18 8.87 -5.44 12.43
N THR A 19 9.19 -6.58 13.05
CA THR A 19 10.11 -7.58 12.50
C THR A 19 9.37 -8.59 11.63
N ILE A 20 10.08 -9.23 10.70
CA ILE A 20 9.49 -10.28 9.86
C ILE A 20 8.96 -11.46 10.68
N GLU A 21 9.63 -11.82 11.78
CA GLU A 21 9.21 -12.91 12.66
C GLU A 21 7.95 -12.54 13.45
N GLY A 22 7.89 -11.30 13.97
CA GLY A 22 6.69 -10.77 14.62
C GLY A 22 5.49 -10.75 13.68
N TYR A 23 5.71 -10.33 12.42
CA TYR A 23 4.65 -10.32 11.41
C TYR A 23 4.19 -11.74 11.02
N LYS A 24 5.12 -12.67 10.77
CA LYS A 24 4.81 -14.07 10.42
C LYS A 24 4.11 -14.82 11.54
N ARG A 25 4.47 -14.58 12.81
CA ARG A 25 3.84 -15.19 13.99
C ARG A 25 2.33 -14.97 14.02
N ASN A 26 1.88 -13.82 13.51
CA ASN A 26 0.47 -13.45 13.42
C ASN A 26 -0.17 -13.76 12.06
N GLY A 27 0.45 -14.64 11.26
CA GLY A 27 -0.05 -15.07 9.96
C GLY A 27 0.31 -14.15 8.79
N GLY A 28 1.26 -13.24 8.98
CA GLY A 28 1.79 -12.40 7.90
C GLY A 28 2.39 -13.21 6.75
N TYR A 29 2.25 -12.70 5.53
CA TYR A 29 2.61 -13.34 4.26
C TYR A 29 1.73 -14.51 3.81
N ASN A 30 0.74 -14.93 4.60
CA ASN A 30 -0.24 -15.93 4.14
C ASN A 30 -1.11 -15.42 2.99
N ALA A 31 -1.38 -14.11 2.90
CA ALA A 31 -2.16 -13.56 1.80
C ALA A 31 -1.36 -13.55 0.49
N VAL A 32 -0.02 -13.43 0.54
CA VAL A 32 0.83 -13.63 -0.65
C VAL A 32 0.61 -15.02 -1.23
N ALA A 33 0.70 -16.06 -0.40
CA ALA A 33 0.53 -17.44 -0.86
C ALA A 33 -0.85 -17.68 -1.49
N LYS A 34 -1.91 -17.10 -0.90
CA LYS A 34 -3.28 -17.15 -1.46
C LYS A 34 -3.39 -16.39 -2.77
N ALA A 35 -2.89 -15.15 -2.83
CA ALA A 35 -2.97 -14.30 -4.01
C ALA A 35 -2.20 -14.91 -5.20
N LEU A 36 -0.99 -15.43 -4.99
CA LEU A 36 -0.19 -16.08 -6.03
C LEU A 36 -0.75 -17.44 -6.48
N ALA A 37 -1.75 -17.98 -5.79
CA ALA A 37 -2.49 -19.16 -6.24
C ALA A 37 -3.76 -18.80 -7.05
N MET A 38 -4.11 -17.51 -7.13
CA MET A 38 -5.21 -16.99 -7.93
C MET A 38 -4.67 -16.40 -9.23
N GLU A 39 -5.50 -16.33 -10.26
CA GLU A 39 -5.19 -15.51 -11.43
C GLU A 39 -5.13 -14.03 -11.04
N PRO A 40 -4.21 -13.22 -11.61
CA PRO A 40 -4.08 -11.80 -11.26
C PRO A 40 -5.40 -11.02 -11.40
N ASP A 41 -6.19 -11.30 -12.44
CA ASP A 41 -7.49 -10.65 -12.66
C ASP A 41 -8.53 -11.03 -11.58
N ALA A 42 -8.44 -12.23 -11.00
CA ALA A 42 -9.28 -12.62 -9.88
C ALA A 42 -8.92 -11.83 -8.61
N VAL A 43 -7.64 -11.50 -8.42
CA VAL A 43 -7.20 -10.61 -7.34
C VAL A 43 -7.76 -9.20 -7.54
N ILE A 44 -7.69 -8.65 -8.77
CA ILE A 44 -8.30 -7.35 -9.10
C ILE A 44 -9.81 -7.37 -8.82
N SER A 45 -10.52 -8.41 -9.26
CA SER A 45 -11.98 -8.52 -9.03
C SER A 45 -12.28 -8.59 -7.53
N MET A 46 -11.54 -9.39 -6.77
CA MET A 46 -11.73 -9.49 -5.32
C MET A 46 -11.56 -8.13 -4.62
N ILE A 47 -10.53 -7.35 -4.97
CA ILE A 47 -10.33 -6.00 -4.39
C ILE A 47 -11.41 -5.03 -4.87
N LYS A 48 -11.88 -5.13 -6.11
CA LYS A 48 -13.00 -4.33 -6.61
C LYS A 48 -14.30 -4.65 -5.85
N ASP A 49 -14.60 -5.93 -5.69
CA ASP A 49 -15.82 -6.43 -5.06
C ASP A 49 -15.81 -6.16 -3.55
N SER A 50 -14.64 -6.12 -2.89
CA SER A 50 -14.52 -5.67 -1.49
C SER A 50 -15.10 -4.28 -1.24
N GLY A 51 -15.12 -3.42 -2.26
CA GLY A 51 -15.50 -2.01 -2.09
C GLY A 51 -14.42 -1.17 -1.40
N LEU A 52 -13.17 -1.65 -1.34
CA LEU A 52 -12.03 -0.86 -0.86
C LEU A 52 -11.90 0.44 -1.66
N ARG A 53 -11.86 1.55 -0.94
CA ARG A 53 -11.66 2.90 -1.49
C ARG A 53 -10.29 3.43 -1.09
N GLY A 54 -9.73 4.28 -1.94
CA GLY A 54 -8.46 4.96 -1.69
C GLY A 54 -8.47 5.73 -0.38
N ARG A 55 -7.47 5.49 0.46
CA ARG A 55 -7.32 6.04 1.82
C ARG A 55 -6.38 7.26 1.88
N GLY A 56 -5.95 7.76 0.72
CA GLY A 56 -5.20 9.02 0.58
C GLY A 56 -6.11 10.23 0.32
N GLY A 57 -7.35 10.23 0.81
CA GLY A 57 -8.29 11.36 0.69
C GLY A 57 -9.23 11.31 -0.52
N ALA A 58 -8.76 10.92 -1.72
CA ALA A 58 -9.59 10.95 -2.94
C ALA A 58 -10.77 9.94 -2.94
N GLY A 59 -10.68 8.85 -2.17
CA GLY A 59 -11.76 7.88 -2.04
C GLY A 59 -12.11 7.13 -3.33
N PHE A 60 -11.23 7.07 -4.34
CA PHE A 60 -11.50 6.33 -5.57
C PHE A 60 -11.46 4.81 -5.33
N PRO A 61 -12.36 3.98 -5.92
CA PRO A 61 -12.34 2.53 -5.71
C PRO A 61 -11.02 1.89 -6.16
N THR A 62 -10.31 1.23 -5.24
CA THR A 62 -8.95 0.70 -5.48
C THR A 62 -8.94 -0.36 -6.57
N GLY A 63 -9.86 -1.33 -6.53
CA GLY A 63 -9.93 -2.38 -7.55
C GLY A 63 -10.27 -1.86 -8.95
N SER A 64 -11.11 -0.82 -9.06
CA SER A 64 -11.35 -0.14 -10.33
C SER A 64 -10.09 0.56 -10.84
N LYS A 65 -9.30 1.17 -9.95
CA LYS A 65 -8.03 1.82 -10.31
C LYS A 65 -7.05 0.81 -10.90
N TRP A 66 -6.96 -0.38 -10.31
CA TRP A 66 -6.12 -1.48 -10.81
C TRP A 66 -6.59 -1.99 -12.17
N GLY A 67 -7.91 -2.10 -12.35
CA GLY A 67 -8.51 -2.51 -13.64
C GLY A 67 -8.30 -1.53 -14.79
N PHE A 68 -7.80 -0.31 -14.55
CA PHE A 68 -7.43 0.63 -15.62
C PHE A 68 -6.04 0.41 -16.19
N ILE A 69 -5.19 -0.37 -15.53
CA ILE A 69 -3.91 -0.77 -16.10
C ILE A 69 -4.17 -1.70 -17.27
N PRO A 70 -3.66 -1.40 -18.48
CA PRO A 70 -3.74 -2.31 -19.61
C PRO A 70 -3.13 -3.67 -19.24
N GLN A 71 -3.83 -4.76 -19.54
CA GLN A 71 -3.31 -6.11 -19.30
C GLN A 71 -2.84 -6.70 -20.63
N GLY A 72 -1.66 -7.32 -20.64
CA GLY A 72 -1.11 -7.96 -21.84
C GLY A 72 -0.59 -7.01 -22.91
N ASP A 73 -0.25 -5.76 -22.55
CA ASP A 73 0.32 -4.77 -23.49
C ASP A 73 1.84 -4.92 -23.68
N ASN A 74 2.45 -5.94 -23.05
CA ASN A 74 3.88 -6.24 -23.02
C ASN A 74 4.75 -5.05 -22.57
N LYS A 75 4.20 -4.14 -21.77
CA LYS A 75 4.97 -3.07 -21.14
C LYS A 75 5.30 -3.42 -19.70
N GLU A 76 6.36 -2.79 -19.20
CA GLU A 76 6.60 -2.75 -17.76
C GLU A 76 5.49 -1.95 -17.10
N HIS A 77 5.00 -2.44 -15.97
CA HIS A 77 4.06 -1.73 -15.11
C HIS A 77 4.71 -1.38 -13.79
N TYR A 78 4.25 -0.29 -13.19
CA TYR A 78 4.73 0.17 -11.89
C TYR A 78 3.59 0.29 -10.88
N LEU A 79 3.86 -0.16 -9.65
CA LEU A 79 3.10 0.21 -8.47
C LEU A 79 3.88 1.27 -7.70
N VAL A 80 3.27 2.41 -7.41
CA VAL A 80 3.85 3.43 -6.56
C VAL A 80 2.99 3.59 -5.31
N VAL A 81 3.59 3.38 -4.15
CA VAL A 81 2.97 3.67 -2.87
C VAL A 81 3.29 5.10 -2.47
N ASN A 82 2.24 5.90 -2.35
CA ASN A 82 2.31 7.25 -1.82
C ASN A 82 2.31 7.20 -0.29
N ALA A 83 3.50 7.38 0.29
CA ALA A 83 3.75 7.55 1.72
C ALA A 83 4.18 9.00 2.05
N ASP A 84 3.79 9.98 1.23
CA ASP A 84 3.93 11.40 1.53
C ASP A 84 2.75 11.88 2.39
N GLU A 85 2.75 11.50 3.67
CA GLU A 85 1.75 11.93 4.65
C GLU A 85 2.07 13.35 5.13
N SER A 86 1.75 14.35 4.30
CA SER A 86 2.11 15.76 4.52
C SER A 86 0.93 16.65 4.93
N GLU A 87 -0.32 16.16 4.84
CA GLU A 87 -1.52 16.92 5.22
C GLU A 87 -1.60 17.11 6.75
N PRO A 88 -1.79 18.35 7.25
CA PRO A 88 -1.91 18.60 8.69
C PRO A 88 -3.07 17.83 9.32
N GLY A 89 -2.82 17.21 10.47
CA GLY A 89 -3.81 16.41 11.20
C GLY A 89 -3.92 14.96 10.76
N THR A 90 -3.28 14.59 9.64
CA THR A 90 -3.16 13.20 9.18
C THR A 90 -1.86 12.61 9.71
N CYS A 91 -1.93 11.54 10.50
CA CYS A 91 -0.77 10.90 11.11
C CYS A 91 -0.97 9.40 11.35
N LYS A 92 -1.57 8.71 10.37
CA LYS A 92 -1.94 7.29 10.43
C LYS A 92 -0.91 6.37 9.75
N ASP A 93 -0.31 6.84 8.65
CA ASP A 93 0.59 6.03 7.83
C ASP A 93 1.96 5.92 8.48
N MET A 94 2.49 7.01 9.05
CA MET A 94 3.81 6.96 9.71
C MET A 94 3.84 6.02 10.92
N PRO A 95 2.86 6.04 11.86
CA PRO A 95 2.82 5.04 12.94
C PRO A 95 2.65 3.61 12.43
N LEU A 96 1.82 3.39 11.39
CA LEU A 96 1.66 2.08 10.77
C LEU A 96 3.00 1.55 10.23
N LEU A 97 3.76 2.38 9.50
CA LEU A 97 5.06 2.00 8.96
C LEU A 97 6.13 1.82 10.06
N MET A 98 6.02 2.51 11.18
CA MET A 98 6.90 2.30 12.34
C MET A 98 6.63 1.00 13.06
N ALA A 99 5.35 0.66 13.24
CA ALA A 99 4.91 -0.49 14.03
C ALA A 99 4.88 -1.78 13.23
N ASN A 100 4.44 -1.73 11.96
CA ASN A 100 4.27 -2.92 11.13
C ASN A 100 4.54 -2.61 9.64
N PRO A 101 5.79 -2.42 9.22
CA PRO A 101 6.13 -2.16 7.81
C PRO A 101 5.85 -3.38 6.90
N HIS A 102 5.87 -4.61 7.43
CA HIS A 102 5.70 -5.82 6.63
C HIS A 102 4.30 -5.98 6.04
N VAL A 103 3.25 -5.43 6.69
CA VAL A 103 1.89 -5.43 6.11
C VAL A 103 1.80 -4.61 4.82
N LEU A 104 2.56 -3.51 4.73
CA LEU A 104 2.65 -2.75 3.49
C LEU A 104 3.37 -3.56 2.42
N ILE A 105 4.50 -4.19 2.76
CA ILE A 105 5.28 -5.00 1.81
C ILE A 105 4.44 -6.18 1.28
N GLU A 106 3.70 -6.87 2.14
CA GLU A 106 2.77 -7.92 1.71
C GLU A 106 1.70 -7.38 0.75
N GLY A 107 1.09 -6.23 1.08
CA GLY A 107 0.14 -5.57 0.20
C GLY A 107 0.74 -5.16 -1.15
N ILE A 108 2.00 -4.69 -1.16
CA ILE A 108 2.74 -4.34 -2.38
C ILE A 108 2.94 -5.57 -3.25
N ILE A 109 3.36 -6.70 -2.69
CA ILE A 109 3.54 -7.95 -3.44
C ILE A 109 2.23 -8.36 -4.13
N ILE A 110 1.13 -8.35 -3.38
CA ILE A 110 -0.20 -8.72 -3.90
C ILE A 110 -0.69 -7.74 -4.98
N GLY A 111 -0.57 -6.44 -4.72
CA GLY A 111 -0.99 -5.41 -5.66
C GLY A 111 -0.18 -5.44 -6.96
N SER A 112 1.14 -5.58 -6.85
CA SER A 112 2.05 -5.71 -7.99
C SER A 112 1.76 -6.97 -8.81
N TYR A 113 1.52 -8.11 -8.14
CA TYR A 113 1.10 -9.33 -8.82
C TYR A 113 -0.20 -9.13 -9.62
N ALA A 114 -1.22 -8.53 -8.99
CA ALA A 114 -2.52 -8.29 -9.61
C ALA A 114 -2.41 -7.46 -10.89
N ILE A 115 -1.57 -6.42 -10.89
CA ILE A 115 -1.39 -5.53 -12.06
C ILE A 115 -0.23 -5.95 -12.98
N ARG A 116 0.41 -7.11 -12.74
CA ARG A 116 1.62 -7.58 -13.43
C ARG A 116 2.77 -6.55 -13.43
N ALA A 117 2.99 -5.86 -12.31
CA ALA A 117 4.15 -5.00 -12.10
C ALA A 117 5.31 -5.80 -11.52
N ASN A 118 6.48 -5.73 -12.18
CA ASN A 118 7.71 -6.35 -11.69
C ASN A 118 8.60 -5.39 -10.90
N HIS A 119 8.20 -4.12 -10.79
CA HIS A 119 8.90 -3.12 -9.97
C HIS A 119 7.88 -2.23 -9.27
N ALA A 120 8.06 -2.08 -7.96
CA ALA A 120 7.28 -1.17 -7.13
C ALA A 120 8.17 -0.13 -6.44
N PHE A 121 7.56 1.00 -6.10
CA PHE A 121 8.21 2.11 -5.42
C PHE A 121 7.42 2.49 -4.17
N ILE A 122 8.12 2.87 -3.10
CA ILE A 122 7.54 3.59 -1.97
C ILE A 122 8.15 4.99 -1.99
N TYR A 123 7.32 6.01 -2.19
CA TYR A 123 7.74 7.40 -2.04
C TYR A 123 7.38 7.86 -0.62
N LEU A 124 8.39 7.98 0.24
CA LEU A 124 8.24 8.33 1.65
C LEU A 124 8.74 9.76 1.88
N ARG A 125 7.97 10.58 2.61
CA ARG A 125 8.39 11.97 2.91
C ARG A 125 9.76 12.03 3.59
N GLY A 126 10.50 13.12 3.38
CA GLY A 126 11.90 13.24 3.80
C GLY A 126 12.12 13.44 5.30
N GLU A 127 11.09 13.84 6.04
CA GLU A 127 11.19 14.27 7.43
C GLU A 127 11.18 13.09 8.43
N VAL A 128 10.92 11.87 7.97
CA VAL A 128 10.65 10.70 8.83
C VAL A 128 11.78 9.66 8.77
N VAL A 129 13.01 10.08 9.08
CA VAL A 129 14.22 9.24 8.98
C VAL A 129 14.10 7.90 9.72
N HIS A 130 13.44 7.87 10.87
CA HIS A 130 13.22 6.62 11.62
C HIS A 130 12.27 5.65 10.89
N VAL A 131 11.22 6.18 10.26
CA VAL A 131 10.31 5.40 9.41
C VAL A 131 11.05 4.85 8.21
N PHE A 132 11.86 5.68 7.56
CA PHE A 132 12.67 5.24 6.42
C PHE A 132 13.56 4.05 6.78
N ARG A 133 14.31 4.15 7.88
CA ARG A 133 15.18 3.04 8.35
C ARG A 133 14.36 1.79 8.68
N ARG A 134 13.17 1.95 9.24
CA ARG A 134 12.28 0.83 9.59
C ARG A 134 11.78 0.10 8.35
N VAL A 135 11.28 0.85 7.38
CA VAL A 135 10.77 0.30 6.11
C VAL A 135 11.92 -0.33 5.32
N GLN A 136 13.09 0.31 5.27
CA GLN A 136 14.29 -0.22 4.62
C GLN A 136 14.69 -1.59 5.21
N GLN A 137 14.73 -1.71 6.54
CA GLN A 137 15.02 -2.99 7.20
C GLN A 137 14.01 -4.08 6.81
N ALA A 138 12.71 -3.75 6.80
CA ALA A 138 11.67 -4.71 6.44
C ALA A 138 11.75 -5.15 4.97
N ILE A 139 12.15 -4.25 4.07
CA ILE A 139 12.43 -4.57 2.66
C ILE A 139 13.59 -5.56 2.58
N GLU A 140 14.71 -5.27 3.25
CA GLU A 140 15.86 -6.18 3.28
C GLU A 140 15.51 -7.56 3.85
N ASP A 141 14.70 -7.61 4.91
CA ASP A 141 14.26 -8.86 5.51
C ASP A 141 13.34 -9.65 4.56
N ALA A 142 12.47 -8.97 3.81
CA ALA A 142 11.65 -9.59 2.77
C ALA A 142 12.50 -10.15 1.61
N TYR A 143 13.56 -9.45 1.17
CA TYR A 143 14.52 -9.99 0.21
C TYR A 143 15.25 -11.24 0.76
N LYS A 144 15.75 -11.18 2.00
CA LYS A 144 16.43 -12.33 2.65
C LYS A 144 15.51 -13.55 2.78
N ALA A 145 14.21 -13.32 2.99
CA ALA A 145 13.21 -14.37 3.10
C ALA A 145 12.67 -14.88 1.76
N GLY A 146 13.14 -14.35 0.61
CA GLY A 146 12.65 -14.75 -0.72
C GLY A 146 11.21 -14.28 -1.02
N LEU A 147 10.75 -13.25 -0.32
CA LEU A 147 9.43 -12.62 -0.52
C LEU A 147 9.50 -11.45 -1.52
N LEU A 148 10.70 -10.96 -1.83
CA LEU A 148 11.02 -10.00 -2.86
C LEU A 148 12.20 -10.51 -3.71
N GLY A 149 12.37 -9.96 -4.91
CA GLY A 149 13.39 -10.39 -5.87
C GLY A 149 12.81 -11.38 -6.88
N LYS A 150 13.53 -12.48 -7.12
CA LYS A 150 13.23 -13.43 -8.19
C LYS A 150 12.38 -14.62 -7.74
N ASN A 151 11.44 -15.02 -8.59
CA ASN A 151 10.62 -16.23 -8.45
C ASN A 151 9.96 -16.35 -7.06
N ILE A 152 9.29 -15.29 -6.63
CA ILE A 152 8.64 -15.19 -5.32
C ILE A 152 7.66 -16.35 -5.14
N GLY A 153 7.81 -17.07 -4.03
CA GLY A 153 6.99 -18.25 -3.72
C GLY A 153 7.12 -19.42 -4.70
N GLY A 154 8.13 -19.41 -5.59
CA GLY A 154 8.30 -20.43 -6.63
C GLY A 154 7.24 -20.37 -7.74
N LYS A 155 6.58 -19.23 -7.93
CA LYS A 155 5.42 -19.05 -8.82
C LYS A 155 5.73 -18.31 -10.13
N GLY A 156 6.99 -18.04 -10.41
CA GLY A 156 7.43 -17.35 -11.64
C GLY A 156 7.16 -15.85 -11.64
N PHE A 157 6.85 -15.24 -10.49
CA PHE A 157 6.66 -13.80 -10.33
C PHE A 157 7.90 -13.17 -9.71
N ASP A 158 8.44 -12.14 -10.37
CA ASP A 158 9.56 -11.33 -9.88
C ASP A 158 9.05 -9.97 -9.42
N LEU A 159 9.59 -9.44 -8.32
CA LEU A 159 9.28 -8.09 -7.87
C LEU A 159 10.49 -7.42 -7.21
N GLU A 160 10.92 -6.32 -7.81
CA GLU A 160 11.83 -5.37 -7.20
C GLU A 160 11.07 -4.29 -6.43
N LEU A 161 11.63 -3.83 -5.30
CA LEU A 161 11.03 -2.78 -4.48
C LEU A 161 12.04 -1.69 -4.13
N THR A 162 11.78 -0.47 -4.58
CA THR A 162 12.61 0.70 -4.29
C THR A 162 11.97 1.59 -3.25
N LEU A 163 12.68 1.90 -2.17
CA LEU A 163 12.31 2.95 -1.23
C LEU A 163 12.96 4.28 -1.64
N HIS A 164 12.17 5.32 -1.83
CA HIS A 164 12.62 6.66 -2.20
C HIS A 164 12.24 7.66 -1.12
N ALA A 165 13.22 8.45 -0.65
CA ALA A 165 12.99 9.54 0.29
C ALA A 165 12.71 10.85 -0.46
N GLY A 166 11.58 11.49 -0.17
CA GLY A 166 11.25 12.83 -0.64
C GLY A 166 12.09 13.91 0.05
N ALA A 167 11.84 15.17 -0.34
CA ALA A 167 12.62 16.32 0.11
C ALA A 167 11.78 17.38 0.88
N GLY A 168 10.64 16.97 1.47
CA GLY A 168 9.80 17.82 2.32
C GLY A 168 8.95 18.84 1.57
N ALA A 169 8.22 18.39 0.54
CA ALA A 169 7.33 19.23 -0.25
C ALA A 169 5.91 18.64 -0.27
N TYR A 170 4.96 19.32 0.39
CA TYR A 170 3.56 18.89 0.49
C TYR A 170 2.92 18.55 -0.87
N ILE A 171 3.27 19.28 -1.93
CA ILE A 171 2.74 19.04 -3.27
C ILE A 171 3.12 17.65 -3.82
N CYS A 172 4.22 17.04 -3.35
CA CYS A 172 4.62 15.70 -3.76
C CYS A 172 3.71 14.61 -3.20
N GLY A 173 2.74 14.93 -2.33
CA GLY A 173 1.64 14.03 -1.98
C GLY A 173 0.55 13.95 -3.06
N GLU A 174 0.52 14.89 -4.01
CA GLU A 174 -0.34 14.80 -5.19
C GLU A 174 0.20 13.73 -6.15
N GLU A 175 -0.68 12.83 -6.61
CA GLU A 175 -0.32 11.63 -7.36
C GLU A 175 0.62 11.90 -8.55
N THR A 176 0.39 12.94 -9.35
CA THR A 176 1.21 13.20 -10.54
C THR A 176 2.48 13.99 -10.24
N ALA A 177 2.45 14.90 -9.27
CA ALA A 177 3.64 15.59 -8.78
C ALA A 177 4.62 14.63 -8.11
N LEU A 178 4.11 13.61 -7.42
CA LEU A 178 4.88 12.52 -6.84
C LEU A 178 5.71 11.81 -7.92
N LEU A 179 5.07 11.47 -9.06
CA LEU A 179 5.75 10.80 -10.17
C LEU A 179 6.88 11.66 -10.75
N ASP A 180 6.64 12.96 -10.96
CA ASP A 180 7.69 13.88 -11.41
C ASP A 180 8.85 13.95 -10.42
N SER A 181 8.56 14.04 -9.12
CA SER A 181 9.60 14.04 -8.10
C SER A 181 10.40 12.74 -8.08
N LEU A 182 9.74 11.59 -8.26
CA LEU A 182 10.38 10.27 -8.28
C LEU A 182 11.29 10.09 -9.52
N GLU A 183 10.94 10.75 -10.62
CA GLU A 183 11.75 10.78 -11.85
C GLU A 183 12.94 11.75 -11.79
N GLY A 184 13.07 12.52 -10.70
CA GLY A 184 14.12 13.52 -10.53
C GLY A 184 13.81 14.89 -11.13
N PHE A 185 12.56 15.10 -11.60
CA PHE A 185 12.08 16.42 -11.95
C PHE A 185 11.60 17.18 -10.70
N ARG A 186 11.24 18.45 -10.89
CA ARG A 186 10.54 19.21 -9.83
C ARG A 186 9.16 18.60 -9.64
N GLY A 187 8.71 18.41 -8.39
CA GLY A 187 7.38 17.87 -8.07
C GLY A 187 6.24 18.80 -8.47
N GLN A 188 5.96 18.88 -9.77
CA GLN A 188 4.87 19.66 -10.36
C GLN A 188 3.81 18.69 -10.88
N PRO A 189 2.51 18.96 -10.66
CA PRO A 189 1.47 18.11 -11.20
C PRO A 189 1.54 18.02 -12.73
N ARG A 190 1.34 16.82 -13.27
CA ARG A 190 1.29 16.60 -14.72
C ARG A 190 -0.08 16.98 -15.28
N LEU A 191 -0.08 17.41 -16.54
CA LEU A 191 -1.33 17.56 -17.30
C LEU A 191 -2.04 16.22 -17.44
N ARG A 192 -3.37 16.26 -17.32
CA ARG A 192 -4.26 15.14 -17.65
C ARG A 192 -5.17 15.60 -18.79
N PRO A 193 -5.27 14.87 -19.91
CA PRO A 193 -4.54 13.63 -20.28
C PRO A 193 -3.04 13.83 -20.60
N PRO A 194 -2.21 12.76 -20.63
CA PRO A 194 -2.57 11.35 -20.38
C PRO A 194 -2.72 11.01 -18.88
N PHE A 195 -3.52 9.99 -18.57
CA PHE A 195 -3.67 9.49 -17.20
C PHE A 195 -2.51 8.55 -16.81
N PRO A 196 -2.12 8.48 -15.52
CA PRO A 196 -1.02 7.62 -15.05
C PRO A 196 -1.18 6.14 -15.39
N ALA A 197 -2.42 5.65 -15.46
CA ALA A 197 -2.73 4.28 -15.84
C ALA A 197 -2.28 3.92 -17.27
N ILE A 198 -2.08 4.92 -18.13
CA ILE A 198 -1.58 4.76 -19.51
C ILE A 198 -0.11 5.18 -19.62
N ALA A 199 0.23 6.34 -19.03
CA ALA A 199 1.57 6.91 -19.06
C ALA A 199 1.86 7.64 -17.74
N GLY A 200 2.34 6.89 -16.75
CA GLY A 200 2.76 7.38 -15.44
C GLY A 200 4.28 7.42 -15.32
N LEU A 201 4.82 6.72 -14.32
CA LEU A 201 6.25 6.67 -14.03
C LEU A 201 7.03 6.16 -15.26
N TYR A 202 8.04 6.91 -15.69
CA TYR A 202 8.85 6.63 -16.88
C TYR A 202 8.02 6.41 -18.15
N ALA A 203 6.87 7.09 -18.24
CA ALA A 203 5.88 6.95 -19.31
C ALA A 203 5.32 5.52 -19.46
N LYS A 204 5.31 4.73 -18.38
CA LYS A 204 4.74 3.38 -18.33
C LYS A 204 3.42 3.35 -17.54
N PRO A 205 2.52 2.38 -17.79
CA PRO A 205 1.32 2.19 -16.98
C PRO A 205 1.66 2.11 -15.49
N THR A 206 1.10 3.02 -14.70
CA THR A 206 1.43 3.15 -13.27
C THR A 206 0.17 3.32 -12.44
N VAL A 207 0.09 2.57 -11.35
CA VAL A 207 -0.91 2.82 -10.29
C VAL A 207 -0.22 3.50 -9.12
N VAL A 208 -0.81 4.59 -8.63
CA VAL A 208 -0.42 5.18 -7.35
C VAL A 208 -1.48 4.88 -6.28
N ASN A 209 -1.09 4.33 -5.14
CA ASN A 209 -2.00 4.07 -4.01
C ASN A 209 -1.41 4.57 -2.70
N ASN A 210 -2.26 4.99 -1.77
CA ASN A 210 -1.84 5.34 -0.41
C ASN A 210 -1.42 4.09 0.40
N VAL A 211 -0.55 4.28 1.39
CA VAL A 211 -0.07 3.24 2.32
C VAL A 211 -1.20 2.41 2.90
N GLU A 212 -2.19 3.03 3.56
CA GLU A 212 -3.29 2.29 4.20
C GLU A 212 -4.14 1.51 3.20
N SER A 213 -4.30 2.02 1.96
CA SER A 213 -5.00 1.28 0.91
C SER A 213 -4.32 -0.03 0.56
N ILE A 214 -2.99 0.00 0.39
CA ILE A 214 -2.22 -1.20 0.08
C ILE A 214 -2.11 -2.12 1.31
N ALA A 215 -1.90 -1.55 2.49
CA ALA A 215 -1.85 -2.31 3.75
C ALA A 215 -3.19 -3.01 4.10
N SER A 216 -4.32 -2.56 3.56
CA SER A 216 -5.62 -3.22 3.76
C SER A 216 -5.80 -4.48 2.89
N VAL A 217 -5.06 -4.59 1.79
CA VAL A 217 -5.19 -5.69 0.81
C VAL A 217 -4.98 -7.08 1.42
N PRO A 218 -3.94 -7.34 2.24
CA PRO A 218 -3.69 -8.67 2.80
C PRO A 218 -4.87 -9.20 3.63
N ALA A 219 -5.52 -8.33 4.41
CA ALA A 219 -6.67 -8.70 5.23
C ALA A 219 -7.89 -9.10 4.37
N ILE A 220 -8.11 -8.40 3.25
CA ILE A 220 -9.18 -8.73 2.30
C ILE A 220 -8.92 -10.10 1.66
N ILE A 221 -7.70 -10.36 1.18
CA ILE A 221 -7.34 -11.65 0.61
C ILE A 221 -7.48 -12.79 1.64
N ASN A 222 -7.13 -12.53 2.90
CA ASN A 222 -7.17 -13.55 3.93
C ASN A 222 -8.58 -13.94 4.36
N ASN A 223 -9.47 -12.95 4.50
CA ASN A 223 -10.77 -13.12 5.13
C ASN A 223 -11.96 -13.07 4.14
N GLY A 224 -11.73 -12.63 2.90
CA GLY A 224 -12.75 -12.56 1.86
C GLY A 224 -13.48 -11.21 1.76
N VAL A 225 -14.25 -11.06 0.68
CA VAL A 225 -14.99 -9.86 0.32
C VAL A 225 -16.09 -9.56 1.33
N GLU A 226 -16.87 -10.57 1.70
CA GLU A 226 -18.01 -10.46 2.60
C GLU A 226 -17.57 -9.99 3.99
N TRP A 227 -16.42 -10.48 4.47
CA TRP A 227 -15.83 -10.04 5.73
C TRP A 227 -15.53 -8.54 5.71
N PHE A 228 -14.89 -8.05 4.65
CA PHE A 228 -14.57 -6.63 4.54
C PHE A 228 -15.84 -5.77 4.39
N GLN A 229 -16.82 -6.26 3.63
CA GLN A 229 -18.09 -5.57 3.41
C GLN A 229 -19.01 -5.51 4.63
N ALA A 230 -18.82 -6.43 5.58
CA ALA A 230 -19.54 -6.46 6.86
C ALA A 230 -19.13 -5.31 7.79
N MET A 231 -18.03 -4.61 7.49
CA MET A 231 -17.57 -3.42 8.20
C MET A 231 -17.91 -2.15 7.42
N GLY A 232 -18.24 -1.08 8.16
CA GLY A 232 -18.56 0.22 7.58
C GLY A 232 -20.00 0.35 7.07
N THR A 233 -20.23 1.31 6.18
CA THR A 233 -21.57 1.64 5.65
C THR A 233 -21.83 0.99 4.30
N GLU A 234 -22.96 1.25 3.65
CA GLU A 234 -23.22 0.77 2.28
C GLU A 234 -22.16 1.26 1.27
N LYS A 235 -21.69 2.51 1.41
CA LYS A 235 -20.80 3.17 0.43
C LYS A 235 -19.35 3.32 0.89
N SER A 236 -19.08 3.08 2.18
CA SER A 236 -17.77 3.17 2.80
C SER A 236 -17.48 1.86 3.55
N LYS A 237 -17.01 0.86 2.82
CA LYS A 237 -16.71 -0.48 3.34
C LYS A 237 -15.39 -0.53 4.10
N GLY A 238 -15.28 -1.52 4.99
CA GLY A 238 -14.07 -1.86 5.73
C GLY A 238 -13.80 -0.99 6.95
N PHE A 239 -12.63 -1.25 7.53
CA PHE A 239 -12.01 -0.45 8.58
C PHE A 239 -11.16 0.68 7.98
N THR A 240 -10.72 1.60 8.84
CA THR A 240 -9.76 2.66 8.50
C THR A 240 -9.05 3.14 9.77
N LEU A 241 -7.90 3.77 9.64
CA LEU A 241 -7.20 4.40 10.76
C LEU A 241 -7.62 5.87 10.88
N TYR A 242 -8.31 6.22 11.97
CA TYR A 242 -8.66 7.58 12.34
C TYR A 242 -7.54 8.22 13.17
N SER A 243 -7.04 9.36 12.70
CA SER A 243 -6.13 10.21 13.47
C SER A 243 -6.92 11.29 14.24
N LEU A 244 -6.74 11.35 15.55
CA LEU A 244 -7.31 12.39 16.40
C LEU A 244 -6.20 13.27 16.98
N SER A 245 -6.25 14.56 16.68
CA SER A 245 -5.30 15.56 17.15
C SER A 245 -6.01 16.85 17.59
N GLY A 246 -5.31 17.70 18.35
CA GLY A 246 -5.85 18.96 18.87
C GLY A 246 -6.10 18.93 20.39
N HIS A 247 -6.94 19.85 20.88
CA HIS A 247 -7.22 20.00 22.30
C HIS A 247 -8.31 19.02 22.76
N VAL A 248 -7.90 17.76 22.95
CA VAL A 248 -8.76 16.65 23.38
C VAL A 248 -8.07 15.85 24.48
N ASN A 249 -8.85 15.09 25.27
CA ASN A 249 -8.30 14.32 26.38
C ASN A 249 -7.36 13.18 25.93
N ASN A 250 -7.68 12.51 24.81
CA ASN A 250 -6.96 11.33 24.33
C ASN A 250 -6.68 11.43 22.82
N PRO A 251 -5.68 12.22 22.38
CA PRO A 251 -5.25 12.23 20.98
C PRO A 251 -4.53 10.93 20.63
N GLY A 252 -4.51 10.54 19.35
CA GLY A 252 -3.84 9.32 18.90
C GLY A 252 -4.41 8.72 17.62
N GLN A 253 -4.02 7.48 17.35
CA GLN A 253 -4.56 6.67 16.26
C GLN A 253 -5.61 5.70 16.80
N PHE A 254 -6.73 5.59 16.10
CA PHE A 254 -7.85 4.72 16.43
C PHE A 254 -8.30 3.97 15.18
N GLU A 255 -8.38 2.65 15.26
CA GLU A 255 -8.93 1.82 14.18
C GLU A 255 -10.38 1.41 14.48
#